data_AF-A0A961F8I4-F1
#
_entry.id   AF-A0A961F8I4-F1
#
_cell.length_a   1.000
_cell.length_b   1.000
_cell.length_c   1.000
_cell.angle_alpha   90.00
_cell.angle_beta   90.00
_cell.angle_gamma   90.00
#
_symmetry.space_group_name_H-M   'P 1'
#
loop_
_entity.id
_entity.type
_entity.pdbx_description
1 polymer ?
#
loop_
_entity_poly.entity_id
_entity_poly.type
_entity_poly.pdbx_seq_one_letter_code
_entity_poly.pdbx_strand_id
1 'polypeptide(L)' 'GSLVIDTITAGGKVDAPVPQRVFWCIFEGAVAIVLLLGGGLAALQAMVISTGLPFTVVLLLMCWAIFKGLLSEPR' A
#
# COMPACT_ATOMS: atom_id res chain seq x y z
N GLY A 1 -0.10 3.67 -7.16
CA GLY A 1 -0.88 3.03 -6.09
C GLY A 1 -1.59 1.86 -6.68
N SER A 2 -2.61 2.16 -7.48
CA SER A 2 -3.50 1.20 -8.16
C SER A 2 -2.82 -0.08 -8.66
N LEU A 3 -1.77 0.00 -9.50
CA LEU A 3 -1.13 -1.21 -10.05
C LEU A 3 -0.56 -2.17 -8.98
N VAL A 4 0.00 -1.64 -7.89
CA VAL A 4 0.52 -2.45 -6.78
C VAL A 4 -0.64 -3.07 -6.00
N ILE A 5 -1.70 -2.30 -5.76
CA ILE A 5 -2.91 -2.77 -5.08
C ILE A 5 -3.64 -3.82 -5.91
N ASP A 6 -3.72 -3.65 -7.22
CA ASP A 6 -4.24 -4.64 -8.17
C ASP A 6 -3.47 -5.95 -8.09
N THR A 7 -2.14 -5.88 -8.10
CA THR A 7 -1.28 -7.06 -8.06
C THR A 7 -1.45 -7.81 -6.73
N ILE A 8 -1.51 -7.09 -5.60
CA ILE A 8 -1.73 -7.70 -4.27
C ILE A 8 -3.13 -8.34 -4.20
N THR A 9 -4.16 -7.64 -4.67
CA THR A 9 -5.56 -8.11 -4.60
C THR A 9 -5.90 -9.20 -5.61
N ALA A 10 -5.15 -9.30 -6.72
CA ALA A 10 -5.22 -10.40 -7.69
C ALA A 10 -4.42 -11.64 -7.26
N GLY A 11 -3.84 -11.65 -6.05
CA GLY A 11 -3.07 -12.79 -5.53
C GLY A 11 -1.67 -12.91 -6.12
N GLY A 12 -1.05 -11.79 -6.49
CA GLY A 12 0.30 -11.73 -7.09
C GLY A 12 0.32 -11.93 -8.60
N LYS A 13 -0.85 -12.06 -9.25
CA LYS A 13 -0.96 -12.13 -10.71
C LYS A 13 -0.78 -10.73 -11.29
N VAL A 14 0.26 -10.57 -12.11
CA VAL A 14 0.59 -9.29 -12.76
C VAL A 14 -0.45 -8.94 -13.85
N ASP A 15 -1.09 -9.95 -14.45
CA ASP A 15 -2.24 -9.79 -15.34
C ASP A 15 -3.57 -9.70 -14.56
N ALA A 16 -3.69 -8.68 -13.71
CA ALA A 16 -4.97 -8.35 -13.09
C ALA A 16 -5.97 -7.87 -14.16
N PRO A 17 -7.26 -8.29 -14.10
CA PRO A 17 -8.24 -7.93 -15.11
C PRO A 17 -8.45 -6.41 -15.15
N VAL A 18 -8.48 -5.82 -16.35
CA VAL A 18 -8.59 -4.36 -16.59
C VAL A 18 -9.68 -3.66 -15.75
N PRO A 19 -10.87 -4.25 -15.51
CA PRO A 19 -11.88 -3.65 -14.63
C PRO A 19 -11.43 -3.44 -13.18
N GLN A 20 -10.61 -4.34 -12.62
CA GLN A 20 -10.10 -4.24 -11.24
C GLN A 20 -9.16 -3.04 -11.09
N ARG A 21 -8.29 -2.84 -12.09
CA ARG A 21 -7.40 -1.67 -12.15
C ARG A 21 -8.14 -0.34 -12.23
N VAL A 22 -9.19 -0.29 -13.03
CA VAL A 22 -10.03 0.93 -13.15
C VAL A 22 -10.76 1.20 -11.84
N PHE A 23 -11.27 0.16 -11.17
CA PHE A 23 -11.89 0.28 -9.85
C PHE A 23 -10.96 0.91 -8.82
N TRP A 24 -9.73 0.39 -8.66
CA TRP A 24 -8.78 0.92 -7.68
C TRP A 24 -8.30 2.34 -8.02
N CYS A 25 -8.10 2.66 -9.30
CA CYS A 25 -7.75 4.01 -9.74
C CYS A 25 -8.84 5.05 -9.38
N ILE A 26 -10.11 4.74 -9.65
CA ILE A 26 -11.22 5.64 -9.35
C ILE A 26 -11.42 5.76 -7.84
N PHE A 27 -11.31 4.64 -7.11
CA PHE A 27 -11.49 4.63 -5.66
C PHE A 27 -10.42 5.47 -4.95
N GLU A 28 -9.15 5.35 -5.31
CA GLU A 28 -8.06 6.18 -4.79
C GLU A 28 -8.32 7.68 -5.02
N GLY A 29 -8.76 8.03 -6.24
CA GLY A 29 -9.11 9.41 -6.59
C GLY A 29 -10.30 9.95 -5.79
N ALA A 30 -11.35 9.14 -5.61
CA ALA A 30 -12.54 9.51 -4.84
C ALA A 30 -12.19 9.76 -3.37
N VAL A 31 -11.38 8.89 -2.75
CA VAL A 31 -10.92 9.06 -1.36
C VAL A 31 -10.11 10.36 -1.21
N ALA A 32 -9.22 10.65 -2.16
CA ALA A 32 -8.44 11.90 -2.14
C ALA A 32 -9.34 13.15 -2.21
N ILE A 33 -10.36 13.14 -3.07
CA ILE A 33 -11.34 14.25 -3.18
C ILE A 33 -12.11 14.41 -1.87
N VAL A 34 -12.63 13.32 -1.30
CA VAL A 34 -13.42 13.37 -0.05
C VAL A 34 -12.59 13.93 1.10
N LEU A 35 -11.34 13.52 1.23
CA LEU A 35 -10.45 14.01 2.29
C LEU A 35 -10.08 15.48 2.11
N LEU A 36 -9.83 15.91 0.87
CA LEU A 36 -9.58 17.32 0.56
C LEU A 36 -10.78 18.20 0.88
N LEU A 37 -11.99 17.76 0.55
CA LEU A 37 -13.21 18.53 0.84
C LEU A 37 -13.56 18.53 2.33
N GLY A 38 -13.33 17.42 3.04
CA GLY A 38 -13.70 17.28 4.46
C GLY A 38 -12.76 17.99 5.42
N GLY A 39 -11.46 18.04 5.14
CA GLY A 39 -10.48 18.64 6.05
C GLY A 39 -9.17 19.09 5.40
N GLY A 40 -9.14 19.20 4.06
CA GLY A 40 -8.02 19.73 3.31
C GLY A 40 -6.72 18.96 3.49
N LEU A 41 -5.60 19.67 3.44
CA LEU A 41 -4.26 19.09 3.53
C LEU A 41 -4.00 18.41 4.89
N ALA A 42 -4.56 18.95 5.98
CA ALA A 42 -4.40 18.39 7.31
C ALA A 42 -5.04 17.00 7.41
N ALA A 43 -6.23 16.80 6.83
CA ALA A 43 -6.88 15.49 6.78
C ALA A 43 -6.07 14.47 5.97
N LEU A 44 -5.49 14.90 4.82
CA LEU A 44 -4.60 14.04 4.03
C LEU A 44 -3.36 13.62 4.83
N GLN A 45 -2.71 14.56 5.51
CA GLN A 45 -1.52 14.25 6.32
C GLN A 45 -1.83 13.29 7.47
N ALA A 46 -2.94 13.52 8.19
CA ALA A 46 -3.36 12.63 9.27
C ALA A 46 -3.62 11.21 8.76
N MET A 47 -4.30 11.07 7.61
CA MET A 47 -4.54 9.78 6.96
C MET A 47 -3.23 9.08 6.59
N VAL A 48 -2.27 9.78 5.99
CA VAL A 48 -0.97 9.22 5.62
C VAL A 48 -0.17 8.80 6.86
N ILE A 49 -0.13 9.59 7.92
CA ILE A 49 0.60 9.24 9.16
C ILE A 49 -0.06 8.03 9.84
N SER A 50 -1.39 8.01 9.92
CA SER A 50 -2.14 6.94 10.57
C SER A 50 -1.99 5.58 9.86
N THR A 51 -1.90 5.59 8.53
CA THR A 51 -1.70 4.38 7.71
C THR A 51 -0.22 3.99 7.59
N GLY A 52 0.68 4.96 7.58
CA GLY A 52 2.13 4.73 7.48
C GLY A 52 2.75 4.14 8.74
N LEU A 53 2.25 4.49 9.92
CA LEU A 53 2.78 4.00 11.20
C LEU A 53 2.66 2.46 11.36
N PRO A 54 1.49 1.81 11.17
CA PRO A 54 1.40 0.36 11.23
C PRO A 54 2.21 -0.31 10.10
N PHE A 55 2.27 0.30 8.91
CA PHE A 55 3.08 -0.24 7.80
C PHE A 55 4.57 -0.19 8.10
N THR A 56 5.05 0.82 8.83
CA THR A 56 6.44 0.91 9.30
C THR A 56 6.83 -0.28 10.17
N VAL A 57 5.93 -0.74 11.05
CA VAL A 57 6.16 -1.94 11.85
C VAL A 57 6.33 -3.18 10.97
N VAL A 58 5.50 -3.33 9.93
CA VAL A 58 5.61 -4.42 8.95
C VAL A 58 6.97 -4.36 8.23
N LEU A 59 7.39 -3.17 7.79
CA LEU A 59 8.68 -3.00 7.11
C LEU A 59 9.87 -3.38 8.01
N LEU A 60 9.83 -3.03 9.31
CA LEU A 60 10.86 -3.44 10.26
C LEU A 60 10.92 -4.97 10.42
N LEU A 61 9.77 -5.64 10.47
CA LEU A 61 9.70 -7.10 10.50
C LEU A 61 10.26 -7.71 9.20
N MET A 62 9.98 -7.11 8.04
CA MET A 62 10.54 -7.56 6.77
C MET A 62 12.07 -7.42 6.75
N CYS A 63 12.61 -6.29 7.22
CA CYS A 63 14.06 -6.10 7.37
C CYS A 63 14.68 -7.18 8.27
N TRP A 64 14.04 -7.51 9.40
CA TRP A 64 14.50 -8.56 10.30
C TRP A 64 14.43 -9.96 9.66
N ALA A 65 13.36 -10.25 8.91
CA ALA A 65 13.19 -11.51 8.19
C ALA A 65 14.26 -11.69 7.11
N ILE A 66 14.58 -10.62 6.36
CA ILE A 66 15.66 -10.62 5.36
C ILE A 66 17.02 -10.86 6.04
N PHE A 67 17.30 -10.16 7.13
CA PHE A 67 18.55 -10.32 7.88
C PHE A 67 18.72 -11.77 8.37
N LYS A 68 17.66 -12.34 8.97
CA LYS A 68 17.66 -13.74 9.42
C LYS A 68 17.79 -14.72 8.25
N GLY A 69 17.12 -14.45 7.14
CA GLY A 69 17.20 -15.26 5.92
C GLY A 69 18.63 -15.31 5.38
N LEU A 70 19.27 -14.14 5.25
CA LEU A 70 20.65 -14.03 4.78
C LEU A 70 21.67 -14.71 5.72
N LEU A 71 21.43 -14.69 7.03
CA LEU A 71 22.22 -15.43 8.02
C LEU A 71 22.03 -16.95 7.95
N SER A 72 20.89 -17.41 7.44
CA SER A 72 20.55 -18.83 7.30
C SER A 72 21.03 -19.42 5.96
N GLU A 73 21.52 -18.58 5.05
CA GLU A 73 22.11 -18.99 3.78
C GLU A 73 23.45 -19.73 4.05
N PRO A 74 23.57 -21.03 3.70
CA PRO A 74 24.86 -21.72 3.77
C PRO A 74 25.79 -21.14 2.71
N ARG A 75 27.03 -20.81 3.12
CA ARG A 75 28.06 -20.22 2.24
C ARG A 75 28.56 -21.17 1.18
#